data_AF-A0A410QEH9-F1
#
_entry.id   AF-A0A410QEH9-F1
#
_cell.length_a   1.000
_cell.length_b   1.000
_cell.length_c   1.000
_cell.angle_alpha   90.00
_cell.angle_beta   90.00
_cell.angle_gamma   90.00
#
_symmetry.space_group_name_H-M   'P 1'
#
loop_
_entity.id
_entity.type
_entity.pdbx_description
1 polymer ?
#
loop_
_entity_poly.entity_id
_entity_poly.type
_entity_poly.pdbx_seq_one_letter_code
_entity_poly.pdbx_strand_id
1 'polypeptide(L)'
;MNDLFLIIPEKPSFMLEKMIQAVIQDRDPVIINDENHVSSLRQGKIIFALEVNNIGFSNNLSNIFSKLYSMGNSSLFGFQGIVLTHSNTELYTRSAAQNIIFHGNQLGLRFIGRPLVEATGNLENFIPMKSIYNDSLENICLNSCYELGQRFFKDNISPIKNPKILIIYSSNWRTSNSLLLWNMVKRNLNSCKIREIHIGNGTIYDCKGCPYKTCKHYGQQVSCFYGGIIVEEVYPALLQSNAVVFICPNYNDSVSANIMAVINRLTALFRRTKFYDKTLFSIIVSGYSGSDIVAKQIISSLNLNKTFRLPPYFSLMATANNKDSIKDVPNIEEKAKCFAENIMKEIKK
;
A
#
# COMPACT_ATOMS: atom_id res chain seq x y z
N MET A 1 12.85 -21.67 -11.89
CA MET A 1 13.37 -20.59 -11.04
C MET A 1 12.46 -19.39 -11.22
N ASN A 2 12.17 -18.61 -10.18
CA ASN A 2 11.48 -17.34 -10.37
C ASN A 2 12.53 -16.31 -10.77
N ASP A 3 12.35 -15.69 -11.92
CA ASP A 3 13.29 -14.70 -12.44
C ASP A 3 13.29 -13.45 -11.53
N LEU A 4 14.46 -12.84 -11.38
CA LEU A 4 14.63 -11.55 -10.70
C LEU A 4 14.89 -10.48 -11.76
N PHE A 5 14.09 -9.43 -11.73
CA PHE A 5 14.23 -8.28 -12.61
C PHE A 5 14.57 -7.04 -11.80
N LEU A 6 15.48 -6.24 -12.32
CA LEU A 6 15.91 -4.99 -11.73
C LEU A 6 15.63 -3.85 -12.71
N ILE A 7 14.61 -3.06 -12.39
CA ILE A 7 14.24 -1.88 -13.18
C ILE A 7 15.03 -0.68 -12.64
N ILE A 8 15.99 -0.21 -13.44
CA ILE A 8 16.85 0.95 -13.14
C ILE A 8 16.80 1.92 -14.33
N PRO A 9 15.84 2.87 -14.34
CA PRO A 9 15.61 3.73 -15.49
C PRO A 9 16.69 4.81 -15.70
N GLU A 10 17.42 5.16 -14.65
CA GLU A 10 18.48 6.17 -14.65
C GLU A 10 19.79 5.55 -14.19
N LYS A 11 20.91 6.19 -14.56
CA LYS A 11 22.19 5.83 -13.95
C LYS A 11 22.09 6.02 -12.42
N PRO A 12 22.28 4.96 -11.61
CA PRO A 12 22.18 5.08 -10.17
C PRO A 12 23.33 5.92 -9.61
N SER A 13 23.07 6.66 -8.53
CA SER A 13 24.15 7.21 -7.71
C SER A 13 24.89 6.09 -6.97
N PHE A 14 26.08 6.41 -6.45
CA PHE A 14 26.83 5.49 -5.59
C PHE A 14 26.02 4.99 -4.39
N MET A 15 25.17 5.83 -3.82
CA MET A 15 24.30 5.43 -2.72
C MET A 15 23.23 4.42 -3.19
N LEU A 16 22.57 4.69 -4.31
CA LEU A 16 21.58 3.77 -4.87
C LEU A 16 22.21 2.44 -5.31
N GLU A 17 23.42 2.46 -5.87
CA GLU A 17 24.20 1.24 -6.17
C GLU A 17 24.41 0.39 -4.92
N LYS A 18 24.83 1.00 -3.81
CA LYS A 18 24.99 0.30 -2.52
C LYS A 18 23.66 -0.26 -2.01
N MET A 19 22.57 0.49 -2.11
CA MET A 19 21.24 0.03 -1.73
C MET A 19 20.80 -1.20 -2.55
N ILE A 20 21.01 -1.15 -3.88
CA ILE A 20 20.73 -2.27 -4.79
C ILE A 20 21.54 -3.50 -4.37
N GLN A 21 22.85 -3.35 -4.17
CA GLN A 21 23.73 -4.45 -3.76
C GLN A 21 23.32 -5.06 -2.42
N ALA A 22 22.94 -4.23 -1.44
CA ALA A 22 22.46 -4.70 -0.14
C ALA A 22 21.18 -5.55 -0.23
N VAL A 23 20.28 -5.23 -1.17
CA VAL A 23 19.07 -6.03 -1.43
C VAL A 23 19.40 -7.32 -2.18
N ILE A 24 20.10 -7.19 -3.31
CA ILE A 24 20.27 -8.26 -4.30
C ILE A 24 21.26 -9.33 -3.81
N GLN A 25 22.34 -8.91 -3.15
CA GLN A 25 23.44 -9.78 -2.72
C GLN A 25 24.04 -10.51 -3.95
N ASP A 26 24.31 -11.81 -3.84
CA ASP A 26 24.93 -12.62 -4.90
C ASP A 26 23.95 -13.04 -6.02
N ARG A 27 22.75 -12.44 -6.09
CA ARG A 27 21.75 -12.77 -7.12
C ARG A 27 22.06 -12.00 -8.40
N ASP A 28 21.79 -12.62 -9.53
CA ASP A 28 22.00 -12.02 -10.86
C ASP A 28 20.66 -11.63 -11.50
N PRO A 29 20.25 -10.35 -11.43
CA PRO A 29 18.99 -9.88 -11.98
C PRO A 29 19.08 -9.60 -13.49
N VAL A 30 17.97 -9.81 -14.21
CA VAL A 30 17.81 -9.24 -15.54
C VAL A 30 17.57 -7.73 -15.41
N ILE A 31 18.46 -6.93 -15.98
CA ILE A 31 18.38 -5.46 -15.90
C ILE A 31 17.43 -4.92 -16.97
N ILE A 32 16.53 -4.03 -16.57
CA ILE A 32 15.62 -3.28 -17.44
C ILE A 32 15.87 -1.80 -17.20
N ASN A 33 16.52 -1.14 -18.15
CA ASN A 33 16.86 0.28 -18.09
C ASN A 33 15.97 1.17 -18.98
N ASP A 34 15.23 0.58 -19.89
CA ASP A 34 14.34 1.27 -20.81
C ASP A 34 13.13 0.40 -21.19
N GLU A 35 12.19 1.00 -21.92
CA GLU A 35 10.96 0.38 -22.39
C GLU A 35 11.16 -0.80 -23.36
N ASN A 36 12.28 -0.88 -24.08
CA ASN A 36 12.51 -1.92 -25.09
C ASN A 36 12.74 -3.29 -24.45
N HIS A 37 13.32 -3.29 -23.25
CA HIS A 37 13.65 -4.49 -22.50
C HIS A 37 12.47 -5.03 -21.66
N VAL A 38 11.36 -4.28 -21.56
CA VAL A 38 10.16 -4.68 -20.79
C VAL A 38 9.53 -5.97 -21.30
N SER A 39 9.67 -6.25 -22.61
CA SER A 39 9.16 -7.49 -23.23
C SER A 39 9.81 -8.78 -22.71
N SER A 40 10.94 -8.67 -22.01
CA SER A 40 11.61 -9.78 -21.34
C SER A 40 10.91 -10.24 -20.05
N LEU A 41 10.00 -9.43 -19.50
CA LEU A 41 9.25 -9.77 -18.28
C LEU A 41 8.39 -11.03 -18.51
N ARG A 42 8.62 -12.04 -17.68
CA ARG A 42 7.85 -13.29 -17.64
C ARG A 42 7.01 -13.38 -16.37
N GLN A 43 7.57 -13.95 -15.31
CA GLN A 43 6.99 -14.03 -13.97
C GLN A 43 8.12 -14.00 -12.95
N GLY A 44 7.89 -13.47 -11.75
CA GLY A 44 8.89 -13.50 -10.70
C GLY A 44 8.89 -12.27 -9.81
N LYS A 45 10.08 -11.77 -9.50
CA LYS A 45 10.30 -10.67 -8.56
C LYS A 45 10.88 -9.47 -9.29
N ILE A 46 10.37 -8.28 -8.99
CA ILE A 46 10.80 -7.01 -9.56
C ILE A 46 11.32 -6.11 -8.44
N ILE A 47 12.50 -5.55 -8.64
CA ILE A 47 13.04 -4.46 -7.82
C ILE A 47 13.01 -3.21 -8.68
N PHE A 48 12.25 -2.20 -8.28
CA PHE A 48 12.37 -0.86 -8.85
C PHE A 48 13.43 -0.11 -8.07
N ALA A 49 14.48 0.35 -8.72
CA ALA A 49 15.50 1.20 -8.13
C ALA A 49 15.56 2.51 -8.91
N LEU A 50 15.10 3.59 -8.29
CA LEU A 50 14.90 4.88 -8.93
C LEU A 50 15.79 5.94 -8.30
N GLU A 51 16.58 6.60 -9.13
CA GLU A 51 17.30 7.82 -8.79
C GLU A 51 16.39 9.02 -9.10
N VAL A 52 15.88 9.66 -8.05
CA VAL A 52 14.86 10.72 -8.15
C VAL A 52 15.55 12.07 -8.36
N ASN A 53 15.22 12.73 -9.47
CA ASN A 53 15.77 14.04 -9.79
C ASN A 53 15.24 15.17 -8.87
N ASN A 54 15.81 16.37 -9.03
CA ASN A 54 15.50 17.55 -8.20
C ASN A 54 14.04 18.02 -8.25
N ILE A 55 13.24 17.54 -9.20
CA ILE A 55 11.83 17.89 -9.36
C ILE A 55 10.89 16.69 -9.12
N GLY A 56 11.42 15.54 -8.71
CA GLY A 56 10.63 14.36 -8.34
C GLY A 56 10.14 13.48 -9.49
N PHE A 57 10.67 13.64 -10.71
CA PHE A 57 10.19 12.94 -11.90
C PHE A 57 11.25 12.03 -12.53
N SER A 58 10.77 11.06 -13.31
CA SER A 58 11.57 10.25 -14.21
C SER A 58 10.83 10.02 -15.52
N ASN A 59 11.41 10.49 -16.62
CA ASN A 59 10.86 10.30 -17.96
C ASN A 59 11.05 8.84 -18.42
N ASN A 60 12.21 8.24 -18.15
CA ASN A 60 12.52 6.86 -18.53
C ASN A 60 11.59 5.87 -17.84
N LEU A 61 11.34 6.05 -16.53
CA LEU A 61 10.37 5.24 -15.80
C LEU A 61 8.94 5.44 -16.35
N SER A 62 8.60 6.68 -16.74
CA SER A 62 7.31 6.97 -17.38
C SER A 62 7.15 6.24 -18.71
N ASN A 63 8.21 6.16 -19.53
CA ASN A 63 8.21 5.37 -20.77
C ASN A 63 8.06 3.88 -20.51
N ILE A 64 8.76 3.33 -19.51
CA ILE A 64 8.64 1.93 -19.07
C ILE A 64 7.19 1.62 -18.67
N PHE A 65 6.58 2.44 -17.81
CA PHE A 65 5.18 2.24 -17.44
C PHE A 65 4.22 2.40 -18.61
N SER A 66 4.44 3.39 -19.47
CA SER A 66 3.64 3.58 -20.70
C SER A 66 3.66 2.33 -21.57
N LYS A 67 4.85 1.73 -21.75
CA LYS A 67 5.00 0.47 -22.48
C LYS A 67 4.28 -0.68 -21.78
N LEU A 68 4.41 -0.81 -20.45
CA LEU A 68 3.69 -1.82 -19.68
C LEU A 68 2.17 -1.69 -19.81
N TYR A 69 1.63 -0.47 -19.81
CA TYR A 69 0.20 -0.24 -20.07
C TYR A 69 -0.20 -0.63 -21.50
N SER A 70 0.64 -0.33 -22.49
CA SER A 70 0.38 -0.74 -23.88
C SER A 70 0.33 -2.26 -24.09
N MET A 71 0.98 -3.03 -23.21
CA MET A 71 0.94 -4.49 -23.18
C MET A 71 -0.32 -5.05 -22.49
N GLY A 72 -1.11 -4.18 -21.86
CA GLY A 72 -2.36 -4.50 -21.17
C GLY A 72 -2.29 -4.30 -19.65
N ASN A 73 -3.46 -4.15 -19.04
CA ASN A 73 -3.62 -3.85 -17.60
C ASN A 73 -3.23 -5.02 -16.66
N SER A 74 -2.75 -6.13 -17.21
CA SER A 74 -2.27 -7.29 -16.46
C SER A 74 -0.83 -7.67 -16.80
N SER A 75 -0.07 -6.75 -17.41
CA SER A 75 1.32 -6.98 -17.82
C SER A 75 2.28 -7.28 -16.66
N LEU A 76 1.92 -6.95 -15.42
CA LEU A 76 2.68 -7.30 -14.21
C LEU A 76 1.95 -8.30 -13.30
N PHE A 77 0.87 -8.92 -13.78
CA PHE A 77 0.16 -9.93 -13.01
C PHE A 77 1.05 -11.16 -12.76
N GLY A 78 1.03 -11.68 -11.53
CA GLY A 78 1.88 -12.81 -11.12
C GLY A 78 3.25 -12.40 -10.59
N PHE A 79 3.66 -11.14 -10.74
CA PHE A 79 4.88 -10.62 -10.14
C PHE A 79 4.71 -10.15 -8.70
N GLN A 80 5.83 -10.03 -8.00
CA GLN A 80 5.94 -9.32 -6.74
C GLN A 80 6.99 -8.21 -6.84
N GLY A 81 6.73 -7.05 -6.23
CA GLY A 81 7.58 -5.87 -6.31
C GLY A 81 8.07 -5.37 -4.96
N ILE A 82 9.26 -4.76 -4.98
CA ILE A 82 9.75 -3.82 -3.96
C ILE A 82 10.35 -2.59 -4.65
N VAL A 83 10.54 -1.52 -3.87
CA VAL A 83 11.00 -0.23 -4.37
C VAL A 83 12.17 0.27 -3.53
N LEU A 84 13.19 0.77 -4.20
CA LEU A 84 14.29 1.54 -3.66
C LEU A 84 14.24 2.92 -4.32
N THR A 85 14.21 3.98 -3.52
CA THR A 85 14.32 5.35 -4.03
C THR A 85 15.48 6.05 -3.36
N HIS A 86 16.29 6.73 -4.16
CA HIS A 86 17.27 7.67 -3.68
C HIS A 86 17.00 9.04 -4.30
N SER A 87 17.30 10.13 -3.59
CA SER A 87 17.32 11.49 -4.14
C SER A 87 18.51 12.22 -3.57
N ASN A 88 19.07 13.17 -4.33
CA ASN A 88 20.02 14.16 -3.82
C ASN A 88 19.36 15.29 -3.01
N THR A 89 18.04 15.26 -2.83
CA THR A 89 17.27 16.23 -2.03
C THR A 89 16.54 15.55 -0.88
N GLU A 90 15.99 16.34 0.04
CA GLU A 90 15.11 15.84 1.12
C GLU A 90 13.67 15.56 0.66
N LEU A 91 13.37 15.75 -0.62
CA LEU A 91 12.02 15.66 -1.17
C LEU A 91 11.88 14.48 -2.13
N TYR A 92 10.62 14.20 -2.48
CA TYR A 92 10.17 13.35 -3.59
C TYR A 92 10.43 11.84 -3.52
N THR A 93 11.37 11.34 -2.71
CA THR A 93 11.62 9.89 -2.59
C THR A 93 10.36 9.09 -2.26
N ARG A 94 9.52 9.64 -1.35
CA ARG A 94 8.24 9.05 -0.96
C ARG A 94 7.17 9.12 -2.06
N SER A 95 7.00 10.27 -2.71
CA SER A 95 5.96 10.47 -3.73
C SER A 95 6.29 9.67 -5.00
N ALA A 96 7.57 9.61 -5.39
CA ALA A 96 8.03 8.77 -6.49
C ALA A 96 7.74 7.29 -6.22
N ALA A 97 8.04 6.81 -5.01
CA ALA A 97 7.72 5.44 -4.61
C ALA A 97 6.21 5.14 -4.61
N GLN A 98 5.38 6.09 -4.14
CA GLN A 98 3.92 5.95 -4.21
C GLN A 98 3.43 5.80 -5.65
N ASN A 99 3.98 6.58 -6.59
CA ASN A 99 3.63 6.49 -8.01
C ASN A 99 4.03 5.12 -8.60
N ILE A 100 5.24 4.63 -8.33
CA ILE A 100 5.68 3.29 -8.75
C ILE A 100 4.71 2.21 -8.24
N ILE A 101 4.38 2.24 -6.95
CA ILE A 101 3.53 1.23 -6.33
C ILE A 101 2.12 1.29 -6.89
N PHE A 102 1.58 2.51 -7.09
CA PHE A 102 0.25 2.69 -7.68
C PHE A 102 0.20 2.13 -9.10
N HIS A 103 1.10 2.57 -9.99
CA HIS A 103 1.10 2.12 -11.39
C HIS A 103 1.38 0.62 -11.50
N GLY A 104 2.37 0.12 -10.78
CA GLY A 104 2.65 -1.31 -10.71
C GLY A 104 1.42 -2.10 -10.28
N ASN A 105 0.71 -1.64 -9.25
CA ASN A 105 -0.49 -2.33 -8.76
C ASN A 105 -1.65 -2.32 -9.76
N GLN A 106 -1.85 -1.20 -10.47
CA GLN A 106 -2.84 -1.09 -11.55
C GLN A 106 -2.53 -2.01 -12.75
N LEU A 107 -1.29 -2.48 -12.86
CA LEU A 107 -0.85 -3.46 -13.86
C LEU A 107 -0.84 -4.91 -13.34
N GLY A 108 -1.29 -5.13 -12.09
CA GLY A 108 -1.39 -6.45 -11.47
C GLY A 108 -0.20 -6.84 -10.57
N LEU A 109 0.74 -5.94 -10.31
CA LEU A 109 1.88 -6.21 -9.43
C LEU A 109 1.43 -6.28 -7.96
N ARG A 110 1.91 -7.31 -7.24
CA ARG A 110 1.77 -7.40 -5.78
C ARG A 110 2.94 -6.70 -5.09
N PHE A 111 2.69 -6.11 -3.93
CA PHE A 111 3.76 -5.67 -3.03
C PHE A 111 3.64 -6.33 -1.65
N ILE A 112 4.77 -6.67 -1.06
CA ILE A 112 4.83 -7.11 0.34
C ILE A 112 4.46 -5.95 1.28
N GLY A 113 4.25 -6.25 2.56
CA GLY A 113 4.15 -5.22 3.58
C GLY A 113 5.43 -4.40 3.68
N ARG A 114 5.33 -3.07 3.74
CA ARG A 114 6.49 -2.14 3.74
C ARG A 114 7.52 -2.54 2.66
N PRO A 115 7.17 -2.37 1.38
CA PRO A 115 7.99 -2.78 0.24
C PRO A 115 9.04 -1.74 -0.15
N LEU A 116 9.31 -0.72 0.68
CA LEU A 116 10.10 0.46 0.33
C LEU A 116 11.27 0.64 1.30
N VAL A 117 12.45 0.95 0.75
CA VAL A 117 13.49 1.74 1.43
C VAL A 117 13.72 3.00 0.62
N GLU A 118 13.63 4.16 1.28
CA GLU A 118 13.86 5.46 0.66
C GLU A 118 15.08 6.11 1.34
N ALA A 119 15.94 6.75 0.55
CA ALA A 119 17.14 7.44 0.99
C ALA A 119 17.09 8.88 0.49
N THR A 120 16.88 9.83 1.41
CA THR A 120 16.93 11.26 1.06
C THR A 120 18.38 11.75 1.00
N GLY A 121 18.62 12.94 0.45
CA GLY A 121 19.94 13.47 0.12
C GLY A 121 20.99 13.30 1.22
N ASN A 122 20.63 13.66 2.45
CA ASN A 122 21.51 13.56 3.62
C ASN A 122 21.18 12.35 4.53
N LEU A 123 20.31 11.45 4.08
CA LEU A 123 19.82 10.28 4.84
C LEU A 123 19.16 10.63 6.18
N GLU A 124 18.70 11.88 6.35
CA GLU A 124 18.13 12.36 7.63
C GLU A 124 16.85 11.61 8.00
N ASN A 125 16.16 11.04 7.02
CA ASN A 125 15.01 10.17 7.22
C ASN A 125 15.34 8.93 8.07
N PHE A 126 16.62 8.57 8.22
CA PHE A 126 17.09 7.48 9.10
C PHE A 126 17.51 7.95 10.51
N ILE A 127 17.53 9.25 10.82
CA ILE A 127 17.86 9.76 12.16
C ILE A 127 17.01 9.11 13.27
N PRO A 128 15.68 8.92 13.12
CA PRO A 128 14.87 8.26 14.16
C PRO A 128 15.35 6.84 14.51
N MET A 129 16.06 6.18 13.59
CA MET A 129 16.57 4.83 13.76
C MET A 129 17.96 4.78 14.42
N LYS A 130 18.69 5.91 14.54
CA LYS A 130 20.00 5.95 15.22
C LYS A 130 19.94 5.41 16.64
N SER A 131 18.90 5.77 17.39
CA SER A 131 18.70 5.30 18.77
C SER A 131 18.45 3.79 18.89
N ILE A 132 18.13 3.12 17.78
CA ILE A 132 17.79 1.69 17.73
C ILE A 132 19.00 0.88 17.27
N TYR A 133 19.66 1.30 16.19
CA TYR A 133 20.76 0.55 15.58
C TYR A 133 22.14 0.99 16.06
N ASN A 134 22.27 2.21 16.61
CA ASN A 134 23.53 2.79 17.06
C ASN A 134 24.64 2.74 16.00
N ASP A 135 24.31 3.17 14.78
CA ASP A 135 25.20 3.09 13.60
C ASP A 135 25.10 4.37 12.75
N SER A 136 25.94 4.48 11.73
CA SER A 136 25.89 5.55 10.73
C SER A 136 24.58 5.53 9.94
N LEU A 137 24.14 6.68 9.43
CA LEU A 137 22.90 6.77 8.63
C LEU A 137 22.99 5.89 7.38
N GLU A 138 24.18 5.83 6.76
CA GLU A 138 24.46 4.96 5.63
C GLU A 138 24.28 3.49 6.00
N ASN A 139 24.92 3.02 7.06
CA ASN A 139 24.79 1.62 7.49
C ASN A 139 23.34 1.27 7.88
N ILE A 140 22.61 2.18 8.51
CA ILE A 140 21.18 1.98 8.81
C ILE A 140 20.37 1.84 7.51
N CYS A 141 20.65 2.66 6.49
CA CYS A 141 20.02 2.56 5.18
C CYS A 141 20.32 1.21 4.51
N LEU A 142 21.59 0.80 4.49
CA LEU A 142 22.02 -0.46 3.87
C LEU A 142 21.47 -1.68 4.62
N ASN A 143 21.44 -1.65 5.96
CA ASN A 143 20.80 -2.69 6.75
C ASN A 143 19.29 -2.76 6.48
N SER A 144 18.62 -1.61 6.33
CA SER A 144 17.19 -1.57 5.94
C SER A 144 16.95 -2.20 4.56
N CYS A 145 17.86 -1.95 3.61
CA CYS A 145 17.84 -2.57 2.28
C CYS A 145 18.03 -4.09 2.38
N TYR A 146 19.04 -4.54 3.12
CA TYR A 146 19.28 -5.95 3.38
C TYR A 146 18.06 -6.65 4.00
N GLU A 147 17.49 -6.07 5.07
CA GLU A 147 16.28 -6.60 5.71
C GLU A 147 15.07 -6.65 4.76
N LEU A 148 14.91 -5.64 3.90
CA LEU A 148 13.87 -5.64 2.86
C LEU A 148 14.10 -6.79 1.87
N GLY A 149 15.33 -6.96 1.37
CA GLY A 149 15.70 -8.06 0.48
C GLY A 149 15.43 -9.43 1.09
N GLN A 150 15.84 -9.64 2.35
CA GLN A 150 15.58 -10.88 3.08
C GLN A 150 14.09 -11.20 3.17
N ARG A 151 13.26 -10.22 3.56
CA ARG A 151 11.79 -10.40 3.61
C ARG A 151 11.23 -10.66 2.22
N PHE A 152 11.69 -9.92 1.22
CA PHE A 152 11.19 -10.02 -0.14
C PHE A 152 11.47 -11.40 -0.75
N PHE A 153 12.69 -11.91 -0.65
CA PHE A 153 13.05 -13.20 -1.23
C PHE A 153 12.48 -14.40 -0.47
N LYS A 154 12.28 -14.28 0.85
CA LYS A 154 11.67 -15.32 1.70
C LYS A 154 10.15 -15.25 1.73
N ASP A 155 9.53 -14.23 1.15
CA ASP A 155 8.08 -14.06 1.13
C ASP A 155 7.42 -15.24 0.42
N ASN A 156 6.60 -15.97 1.17
CA ASN A 156 5.81 -17.09 0.66
C ASN A 156 4.34 -16.81 0.97
N ILE A 157 3.52 -16.81 -0.07
CA ILE A 157 2.10 -16.49 0.03
C ILE A 157 1.25 -17.72 -0.15
N SER A 158 0.29 -17.92 0.75
CA SER A 158 -0.66 -19.02 0.64
C SER A 158 -2.10 -18.52 0.77
N PRO A 159 -3.03 -18.95 -0.11
CA PRO A 159 -4.44 -18.59 -0.01
C PRO A 159 -5.04 -19.02 1.33
N ILE A 160 -5.92 -18.17 1.88
CA ILE A 160 -6.66 -18.46 3.10
C ILE A 160 -8.06 -18.95 2.74
N LYS A 161 -8.40 -20.17 3.14
CA LYS A 161 -9.78 -20.68 3.03
C LYS A 161 -10.68 -19.98 4.05
N ASN A 162 -11.89 -19.62 3.65
CA ASN A 162 -12.88 -18.97 4.51
C ASN A 162 -12.35 -17.72 5.25
N PRO A 163 -11.82 -16.73 4.52
CA PRO A 163 -11.13 -15.59 5.14
C PRO A 163 -12.09 -14.72 5.97
N LYS A 164 -11.54 -14.10 7.02
CA LYS A 164 -12.20 -13.06 7.80
C LYS A 164 -11.85 -11.68 7.23
N ILE A 165 -12.85 -10.91 6.83
CA ILE A 165 -12.70 -9.62 6.18
C ILE A 165 -13.29 -8.54 7.09
N LEU A 166 -12.48 -7.55 7.43
CA LEU A 166 -12.92 -6.36 8.16
C LEU A 166 -13.22 -5.23 7.18
N ILE A 167 -14.41 -4.64 7.26
CA ILE A 167 -14.79 -3.45 6.49
C ILE A 167 -14.84 -2.26 7.41
N ILE A 168 -14.16 -1.17 7.05
CA ILE A 168 -14.13 0.07 7.81
C ILE A 168 -14.65 1.20 6.90
N TYR A 169 -15.68 1.89 7.35
CA TYR A 169 -16.29 3.01 6.62
C TYR A 169 -16.75 4.09 7.58
N SER A 170 -16.90 5.32 7.10
CA SER A 170 -17.45 6.44 7.89
C SER A 170 -18.68 7.09 7.30
N SER A 171 -19.01 6.78 6.04
CA SER A 171 -20.11 7.40 5.30
C SER A 171 -21.47 6.84 5.71
N ASN A 172 -22.55 7.49 5.26
CA ASN A 172 -23.92 7.12 5.56
C ASN A 172 -24.53 6.26 4.45
N TRP A 173 -25.08 5.10 4.82
CA TRP A 173 -25.74 4.16 3.89
C TRP A 173 -26.88 4.77 3.07
N ARG A 174 -27.56 5.81 3.57
CA ARG A 174 -28.69 6.46 2.87
C ARG A 174 -28.27 7.27 1.64
N THR A 175 -27.01 7.69 1.56
CA THR A 175 -26.56 8.65 0.54
C THR A 175 -25.24 8.30 -0.14
N SER A 176 -24.46 7.36 0.42
CA SER A 176 -23.08 7.12 0.00
C SER A 176 -22.97 6.22 -1.23
N ASN A 177 -22.49 6.78 -2.35
CA ASN A 177 -22.12 6.02 -3.54
C ASN A 177 -21.04 4.96 -3.27
N SER A 178 -20.07 5.23 -2.38
CA SER A 178 -19.04 4.24 -2.02
C SER A 178 -19.61 3.05 -1.23
N LEU A 179 -20.62 3.26 -0.38
CA LEU A 179 -21.31 2.15 0.29
C LEU A 179 -22.26 1.39 -0.64
N LEU A 180 -22.91 2.08 -1.58
CA LEU A 180 -23.67 1.41 -2.64
C LEU A 180 -22.77 0.50 -3.48
N LEU A 181 -21.57 0.97 -3.85
CA LEU A 181 -20.58 0.17 -4.55
C LEU A 181 -20.08 -1.01 -3.71
N TRP A 182 -19.83 -0.78 -2.41
CA TRP A 182 -19.51 -1.87 -1.48
C TRP A 182 -20.61 -2.93 -1.45
N ASN A 183 -21.88 -2.54 -1.46
CA ASN A 183 -22.99 -3.50 -1.48
C ASN A 183 -22.98 -4.38 -2.75
N MET A 184 -22.67 -3.79 -3.92
CA MET A 184 -22.50 -4.54 -5.18
C MET A 184 -21.37 -5.58 -5.05
N VAL A 185 -20.22 -5.18 -4.49
CA VAL A 185 -19.08 -6.10 -4.24
C VAL A 185 -19.49 -7.19 -3.25
N LYS A 186 -20.10 -6.81 -2.12
CA LYS A 186 -20.49 -7.71 -1.03
C LYS A 186 -21.43 -8.83 -1.49
N ARG A 187 -22.35 -8.54 -2.41
CA ARG A 187 -23.27 -9.55 -3.00
C ARG A 187 -22.56 -10.66 -3.76
N ASN A 188 -21.33 -10.42 -4.21
CA ASN A 188 -20.51 -11.37 -4.95
C ASN A 188 -19.48 -12.10 -4.05
N LEU A 189 -19.39 -11.74 -2.76
CA LEU A 189 -18.49 -12.40 -1.81
C LEU A 189 -19.15 -13.63 -1.20
N ASN A 190 -18.55 -14.79 -1.42
CA ASN A 190 -19.01 -16.08 -0.90
C ASN A 190 -17.91 -16.74 -0.05
N SER A 191 -18.30 -17.65 0.84
CA SER A 191 -17.34 -18.45 1.64
C SER A 191 -16.33 -17.59 2.41
N CYS A 192 -16.81 -16.55 3.09
CA CYS A 192 -16.00 -15.66 3.92
C CYS A 192 -16.81 -15.16 5.12
N LYS A 193 -16.14 -14.59 6.13
CA LYS A 193 -16.80 -13.91 7.26
C LYS A 193 -16.53 -12.42 7.17
N ILE A 194 -17.59 -11.62 7.05
CA ILE A 194 -17.50 -10.17 6.94
C ILE A 194 -17.90 -9.55 8.28
N ARG A 195 -17.04 -8.68 8.83
CA ARG A 195 -17.37 -7.79 9.94
C ARG A 195 -17.27 -6.35 9.46
N GLU A 196 -18.35 -5.60 9.62
CA GLU A 196 -18.42 -4.20 9.20
C GLU A 196 -18.42 -3.28 10.43
N ILE A 197 -17.60 -2.24 10.41
CA ILE A 197 -17.52 -1.24 11.47
C ILE A 197 -17.77 0.14 10.87
N HIS A 198 -18.82 0.79 11.36
CA HIS A 198 -19.14 2.18 11.02
C HIS A 198 -18.44 3.15 11.97
N ILE A 199 -17.47 3.87 11.46
CA ILE A 199 -16.75 4.94 12.14
C ILE A 199 -17.60 6.23 12.03
N GLY A 200 -18.64 6.30 12.85
CA GLY A 200 -19.58 7.43 12.84
C GLY A 200 -20.67 7.38 13.91
N ASN A 201 -20.92 6.24 14.57
CA ASN A 201 -21.89 6.12 15.67
C ASN A 201 -21.45 6.81 16.99
N GLY A 202 -20.56 7.80 16.93
CA GLY A 202 -20.05 8.56 18.08
C GLY A 202 -18.91 9.50 17.68
N THR A 203 -18.51 10.37 18.60
CA THR A 203 -17.38 11.28 18.41
C THR A 203 -16.07 10.47 18.38
N ILE A 204 -15.48 10.27 17.20
CA ILE A 204 -14.12 9.73 17.11
C ILE A 204 -13.12 10.83 17.47
N TYR A 205 -12.33 10.59 18.51
CA TYR A 205 -11.17 11.45 18.80
C TYR A 205 -10.09 11.24 17.75
N ASP A 206 -9.62 12.34 17.18
CA ASP A 206 -8.43 12.35 16.32
C ASP A 206 -7.15 12.17 17.16
N CYS A 207 -6.09 11.69 16.51
CA CYS A 207 -4.77 11.56 17.10
C CYS A 207 -4.08 12.92 17.21
N LYS A 208 -4.06 13.49 18.41
CA LYS A 208 -3.36 14.76 18.70
C LYS A 208 -1.84 14.61 18.91
N GLY A 209 -1.27 13.43 18.66
CA GLY A 209 0.17 13.19 18.79
C GLY A 209 0.66 13.05 20.24
N CYS A 210 0.22 12.02 20.96
CA CYS A 210 0.77 11.72 22.28
C CYS A 210 2.30 11.42 22.23
N PRO A 211 3.06 11.67 23.32
CA PRO A 211 4.50 11.38 23.35
C PRO A 211 4.83 9.94 22.96
N TYR A 212 6.00 9.72 22.35
CA TYR A 212 6.43 8.41 21.85
C TYR A 212 6.32 7.30 22.92
N LYS A 213 6.78 7.58 24.14
CA LYS A 213 6.73 6.63 25.26
C LYS A 213 5.28 6.28 25.64
N THR A 214 4.38 7.26 25.64
CA THR A 214 2.94 7.08 25.88
C THR A 214 2.31 6.22 24.79
N CYS A 215 2.52 6.56 23.51
CA CYS A 215 2.02 5.77 22.39
C CYS A 215 2.50 4.31 22.45
N LYS A 216 3.79 4.10 22.79
CA LYS A 216 4.38 2.77 22.96
C LYS A 216 3.74 2.00 24.12
N HIS A 217 3.52 2.64 25.27
CA HIS A 217 2.92 2.01 26.46
C HIS A 217 1.50 1.49 26.17
N TYR A 218 0.62 2.34 25.64
CA TYR A 218 -0.74 1.93 25.28
C TYR A 218 -0.76 0.87 24.17
N GLY A 219 0.13 0.99 23.18
CA GLY A 219 0.26 0.01 22.10
C GLY A 219 0.59 -1.40 22.61
N GLN A 220 1.45 -1.52 23.63
CA GLN A 220 1.77 -2.80 24.27
C GLN A 220 0.54 -3.46 24.91
N GLN A 221 -0.44 -2.66 25.35
CA GLN A 221 -1.69 -3.13 25.95
C GLN A 221 -2.82 -3.36 24.92
N VAL A 222 -2.53 -3.30 23.60
CA VAL A 222 -3.56 -3.33 22.55
C VAL A 222 -4.59 -2.22 22.78
N SER A 223 -4.09 -1.03 23.14
CA SER A 223 -4.89 0.13 23.45
C SER A 223 -4.31 1.38 22.80
N CYS A 224 -5.03 2.49 22.95
CA CYS A 224 -4.68 3.81 22.49
C CYS A 224 -5.09 4.80 23.59
N PHE A 225 -4.27 5.82 23.84
CA PHE A 225 -4.56 6.87 24.83
C PHE A 225 -5.97 7.46 24.67
N TYR A 226 -6.47 7.55 23.43
CA TYR A 226 -7.77 8.14 23.12
C TYR A 226 -8.97 7.16 23.23
N GLY A 227 -8.77 5.87 23.57
CA GLY A 227 -9.85 4.91 23.88
C GLY A 227 -10.96 4.75 22.82
N GLY A 228 -12.19 4.46 23.23
CA GLY A 228 -13.39 4.43 22.38
C GLY A 228 -13.35 3.38 21.26
N ILE A 229 -14.19 3.58 20.23
CA ILE A 229 -14.47 2.60 19.16
C ILE A 229 -13.23 2.02 18.47
N ILE A 230 -12.14 2.80 18.38
CA ILE A 230 -10.88 2.32 17.79
C ILE A 230 -10.29 1.17 18.61
N VAL A 231 -10.28 1.31 19.94
CA VAL A 231 -9.74 0.30 20.86
C VAL A 231 -10.76 -0.81 21.08
N GLU A 232 -12.04 -0.45 21.25
CA GLU A 232 -13.11 -1.38 21.64
C GLU A 232 -13.53 -2.28 20.48
N GLU A 233 -13.56 -1.77 19.25
CA GLU A 233 -14.09 -2.51 18.10
C GLU A 233 -13.04 -2.72 17.01
N VAL A 234 -12.37 -1.66 16.56
CA VAL A 234 -11.48 -1.73 15.38
C VAL A 234 -10.26 -2.61 15.66
N TYR A 235 -9.59 -2.42 16.80
CA TYR A 235 -8.38 -3.18 17.14
C TYR A 235 -8.66 -4.69 17.26
N PRO A 236 -9.65 -5.17 18.05
CA PRO A 236 -9.98 -6.59 18.10
C PRO A 236 -10.38 -7.14 16.74
N ALA A 237 -11.19 -6.41 15.97
CA ALA A 237 -11.63 -6.85 14.66
C ALA A 237 -10.45 -7.00 13.68
N LEU A 238 -9.53 -6.04 13.69
CA LEU A 238 -8.36 -6.04 12.81
C LEU A 238 -7.41 -7.19 13.17
N LEU A 239 -7.18 -7.45 14.46
CA LEU A 239 -6.34 -8.56 14.89
C LEU A 239 -6.93 -9.90 14.43
N GLN A 240 -8.25 -10.06 14.48
CA GLN A 240 -8.95 -11.28 14.07
C GLN A 240 -9.12 -11.44 12.55
N SER A 241 -8.98 -10.37 11.77
CA SER A 241 -9.18 -10.40 10.32
C SER A 241 -7.93 -10.87 9.57
N ASN A 242 -8.15 -11.45 8.39
CA ASN A 242 -7.11 -11.77 7.40
C ASN A 242 -6.93 -10.63 6.38
N ALA A 243 -7.97 -9.82 6.20
CA ALA A 243 -7.95 -8.68 5.31
C ALA A 243 -8.75 -7.52 5.86
N VAL A 244 -8.48 -6.34 5.32
CA VAL A 244 -9.21 -5.11 5.60
C VAL A 244 -9.59 -4.42 4.30
N VAL A 245 -10.84 -3.95 4.22
CA VAL A 245 -11.34 -3.10 3.14
C VAL A 245 -11.69 -1.74 3.73
N PHE A 246 -11.05 -0.69 3.25
CA PHE A 246 -11.42 0.69 3.58
C PHE A 246 -12.39 1.22 2.53
N ILE A 247 -13.53 1.75 2.97
CA ILE A 247 -14.48 2.42 2.07
C ILE A 247 -14.26 3.93 2.18
N CYS A 248 -13.71 4.51 1.12
CA CYS A 248 -13.17 5.86 1.11
C CYS A 248 -13.88 6.71 0.05
N PRO A 249 -14.96 7.43 0.40
CA PRO A 249 -15.34 8.59 -0.41
C PRO A 249 -14.17 9.59 -0.47
N ASN A 250 -13.95 10.20 -1.63
CA ASN A 250 -12.97 11.27 -1.79
C ASN A 250 -13.53 12.60 -1.26
N TYR A 251 -12.89 13.16 -0.23
CA TYR A 251 -13.16 14.50 0.29
C TYR A 251 -11.89 15.35 0.17
N ASN A 252 -11.89 16.30 -0.78
CA ASN A 252 -10.75 17.20 -1.06
C ASN A 252 -9.44 16.44 -1.33
N ASP A 253 -9.50 15.48 -2.27
CA ASP A 253 -8.40 14.59 -2.64
C ASP A 253 -7.83 13.81 -1.45
N SER A 254 -8.68 13.44 -0.50
CA SER A 254 -8.30 12.76 0.74
C SER A 254 -9.34 11.77 1.22
N VAL A 255 -8.91 10.83 2.05
CA VAL A 255 -9.84 10.04 2.87
C VAL A 255 -10.57 10.94 3.87
N SER A 256 -11.75 10.53 4.32
CA SER A 256 -12.49 11.29 5.34
C SER A 256 -11.69 11.45 6.64
N ALA A 257 -11.97 12.51 7.40
CA ALA A 257 -11.33 12.76 8.70
C ALA A 257 -11.48 11.56 9.66
N ASN A 258 -12.62 10.90 9.67
CA ASN A 258 -12.86 9.71 10.49
C ASN A 258 -11.99 8.52 10.08
N ILE A 259 -11.82 8.28 8.78
CA ILE A 259 -10.91 7.25 8.28
C ILE A 259 -9.47 7.61 8.59
N MET A 260 -9.08 8.88 8.43
CA MET A 260 -7.75 9.35 8.81
C MET A 260 -7.49 9.17 10.31
N ALA A 261 -8.47 9.46 11.18
CA ALA A 261 -8.36 9.23 12.61
C ALA A 261 -8.14 7.74 12.95
N VAL A 262 -8.83 6.81 12.26
CA VAL A 262 -8.57 5.36 12.38
C VAL A 262 -7.12 5.08 12.00
N ILE A 263 -6.69 5.52 10.80
CA ILE A 263 -5.35 5.29 10.27
C ILE A 263 -4.27 5.82 11.22
N ASN A 264 -4.41 7.05 11.71
CA ASN A 264 -3.43 7.64 12.62
C ASN A 264 -3.34 6.86 13.93
N ARG A 265 -4.50 6.45 14.46
CA ARG A 265 -4.58 5.75 15.74
C ARG A 265 -4.18 4.28 15.64
N LEU A 266 -4.23 3.64 14.47
CA LEU A 266 -3.64 2.30 14.27
C LEU A 266 -2.14 2.26 14.57
N THR A 267 -1.46 3.41 14.61
CA THR A 267 -0.03 3.49 14.98
C THR A 267 0.24 2.86 16.34
N ALA A 268 -0.60 3.04 17.35
CA ALA A 268 -0.38 2.45 18.67
C ALA A 268 -0.39 0.91 18.58
N LEU A 269 -1.41 0.32 17.95
CA LEU A 269 -1.47 -1.14 17.73
C LEU A 269 -0.29 -1.65 16.89
N PHE A 270 0.06 -0.94 15.82
CA PHE A 270 1.17 -1.27 14.91
C PHE A 270 2.53 -1.39 15.63
N ARG A 271 2.72 -0.67 16.74
CA ARG A 271 3.95 -0.78 17.55
C ARG A 271 4.09 -2.13 18.23
N ARG A 272 2.99 -2.80 18.54
CA ARG A 272 2.95 -4.16 19.11
C ARG A 272 2.86 -5.21 18.01
N THR A 273 1.92 -5.07 17.09
CA THR A 273 1.63 -6.09 16.08
C THR A 273 1.85 -5.54 14.68
N LYS A 274 2.74 -6.17 13.92
CA LYS A 274 2.91 -5.88 12.49
C LYS A 274 1.80 -6.57 11.69
N PHE A 275 1.42 -5.98 10.56
CA PHE A 275 0.30 -6.45 9.73
C PHE A 275 0.80 -7.10 8.42
N TYR A 276 1.99 -7.68 8.45
CA TYR A 276 2.61 -8.34 7.29
C TYR A 276 1.80 -9.51 6.73
N ASP A 277 0.87 -10.06 7.52
CA ASP A 277 -0.02 -11.17 7.20
C ASP A 277 -1.43 -10.71 6.77
N LYS A 278 -1.68 -9.39 6.73
CA LYS A 278 -3.00 -8.82 6.41
C LYS A 278 -3.03 -8.22 5.02
N THR A 279 -4.01 -8.63 4.23
CA THR A 279 -4.22 -8.12 2.87
C THR A 279 -5.07 -6.84 2.89
N LEU A 280 -4.63 -5.80 2.21
CA LEU A 280 -5.33 -4.52 2.13
C LEU A 280 -6.11 -4.36 0.82
N PHE A 281 -7.36 -3.95 0.94
CA PHE A 281 -8.20 -3.51 -0.18
C PHE A 281 -8.84 -2.15 0.10
N SER A 282 -9.34 -1.51 -0.95
CA SER A 282 -10.09 -0.26 -0.82
C SER A 282 -11.20 -0.13 -1.86
N ILE A 283 -12.27 0.57 -1.51
CA ILE A 283 -13.26 1.08 -2.46
C ILE A 283 -13.23 2.59 -2.38
N ILE A 284 -12.97 3.24 -3.51
CA ILE A 284 -12.81 4.69 -3.60
C ILE A 284 -13.82 5.22 -4.61
N VAL A 285 -14.64 6.17 -4.16
CA VAL A 285 -15.56 6.88 -5.06
C VAL A 285 -15.30 8.36 -4.94
N SER A 286 -14.99 8.98 -6.08
CA SER A 286 -14.81 10.43 -6.19
C SER A 286 -16.03 11.10 -6.79
N GLY A 287 -16.39 12.28 -6.30
CA GLY A 287 -17.46 13.07 -6.91
C GLY A 287 -17.06 13.68 -8.25
N TYR A 288 -15.77 13.87 -8.49
CA TYR A 288 -15.25 14.50 -9.70
C TYR A 288 -14.01 13.76 -10.24
N SER A 289 -12.86 13.89 -9.57
CA SER A 289 -11.59 13.25 -9.93
C SER A 289 -10.80 12.90 -8.66
N GLY A 290 -9.56 12.44 -8.80
CA GLY A 290 -8.63 12.28 -7.67
C GLY A 290 -8.68 10.94 -6.92
N SER A 291 -9.35 9.92 -7.47
CA SER A 291 -9.37 8.58 -6.85
C SER A 291 -7.96 7.97 -6.72
N ASP A 292 -7.05 8.27 -7.66
CA ASP A 292 -5.66 7.83 -7.60
C ASP A 292 -4.89 8.51 -6.45
N ILE A 293 -5.18 9.77 -6.14
CA ILE A 293 -4.59 10.50 -5.00
C ILE A 293 -5.00 9.82 -3.69
N VAL A 294 -6.28 9.49 -3.53
CA VAL A 294 -6.80 8.77 -2.36
C VAL A 294 -6.18 7.36 -2.27
N ALA A 295 -6.05 6.65 -3.39
CA ALA A 295 -5.40 5.34 -3.42
C ALA A 295 -3.93 5.44 -2.98
N LYS A 296 -3.17 6.44 -3.46
CA LYS A 296 -1.78 6.68 -3.05
C LYS A 296 -1.67 7.01 -1.56
N GLN A 297 -2.63 7.74 -0.98
CA GLN A 297 -2.68 7.96 0.48
C GLN A 297 -2.88 6.66 1.26
N ILE A 298 -3.76 5.78 0.79
CA ILE A 298 -4.00 4.47 1.42
C ILE A 298 -2.76 3.58 1.31
N ILE A 299 -2.12 3.52 0.15
CA ILE A 299 -0.83 2.84 -0.06
C ILE A 299 0.21 3.34 0.94
N SER A 300 0.39 4.66 1.01
CA SER A 300 1.37 5.29 1.90
C SER A 300 1.12 4.98 3.37
N SER A 301 -0.12 5.19 3.81
CA SER A 301 -0.46 5.15 5.23
C SER A 301 -0.61 3.74 5.79
N LEU A 302 -0.95 2.75 4.95
CA LEU A 302 -1.21 1.37 5.38
C LEU A 302 -0.15 0.38 4.85
N ASN A 303 0.13 0.35 3.55
CA ASN A 303 1.13 -0.58 3.00
C ASN A 303 2.56 -0.18 3.38
N LEU A 304 2.95 1.08 3.12
CA LEU A 304 4.31 1.55 3.43
C LEU A 304 4.51 1.69 4.95
N ASN A 305 3.62 2.43 5.62
CA ASN A 305 3.84 2.80 7.02
C ASN A 305 3.43 1.71 8.01
N LYS A 306 2.41 0.92 7.70
CA LYS A 306 1.83 -0.08 8.62
C LYS A 306 1.92 -1.51 8.12
N THR A 307 2.78 -1.81 7.16
CA THR A 307 3.16 -3.19 6.77
C THR A 307 2.03 -4.06 6.20
N PHE A 308 0.87 -3.50 5.87
CA PHE A 308 -0.17 -4.29 5.18
C PHE A 308 0.33 -4.76 3.82
N ARG A 309 -0.02 -5.96 3.40
CA ARG A 309 0.29 -6.46 2.05
C ARG A 309 -0.62 -5.79 1.03
N LEU A 310 -0.08 -5.48 -0.16
CA LEU A 310 -0.84 -4.90 -1.25
C LEU A 310 -1.07 -5.95 -2.36
N PRO A 311 -2.26 -6.52 -2.48
CA PRO A 311 -2.58 -7.48 -3.54
C PRO A 311 -2.69 -6.76 -4.90
N PRO A 312 -2.56 -7.48 -6.03
CA PRO A 312 -2.91 -6.96 -7.35
C PRO A 312 -4.28 -6.27 -7.33
N TYR A 313 -4.40 -5.12 -7.99
CA TYR A 313 -5.67 -4.40 -8.11
C TYR A 313 -6.34 -4.15 -6.74
N PHE A 314 -5.58 -3.59 -5.79
CA PHE A 314 -6.04 -3.48 -4.40
C PHE A 314 -7.28 -2.59 -4.23
N SER A 315 -7.49 -1.65 -5.15
CA SER A 315 -8.59 -0.68 -5.08
C SER A 315 -9.57 -0.82 -6.24
N LEU A 316 -10.85 -0.75 -5.92
CA LEU A 316 -11.93 -0.47 -6.89
C LEU A 316 -12.22 1.03 -6.85
N MET A 317 -12.04 1.70 -7.98
CA MET A 317 -12.18 3.15 -8.10
C MET A 317 -13.29 3.50 -9.08
N ALA A 318 -14.13 4.48 -8.73
CA ALA A 318 -15.19 5.01 -9.59
C ALA A 318 -15.39 6.52 -9.38
N THR A 319 -16.07 7.17 -10.32
CA THR A 319 -16.51 8.56 -10.21
C THR A 319 -18.04 8.61 -10.21
N ALA A 320 -18.62 9.15 -9.14
CA ALA A 320 -20.07 9.31 -8.98
C ALA A 320 -20.37 10.38 -7.92
N ASN A 321 -20.99 11.49 -8.33
CA ASN A 321 -21.30 12.62 -7.45
C ASN A 321 -22.70 12.52 -6.83
N ASN A 322 -23.71 12.58 -7.70
CA ASN A 322 -25.10 12.60 -7.27
C ASN A 322 -25.45 11.31 -6.55
N LYS A 323 -26.38 11.40 -5.59
CA LYS A 323 -26.91 10.22 -4.91
C LYS A 323 -27.32 9.16 -5.95
N ASP A 324 -26.97 7.90 -5.68
CA ASP A 324 -27.27 6.74 -6.54
C ASP A 324 -26.59 6.70 -7.92
N SER A 325 -25.90 7.77 -8.35
CA SER A 325 -25.26 7.84 -9.69
C SER A 325 -24.14 6.83 -9.90
N ILE A 326 -23.69 6.15 -8.84
CA ILE A 326 -22.75 5.03 -8.98
C ILE A 326 -23.32 3.89 -9.81
N LYS A 327 -24.64 3.71 -9.83
CA LYS A 327 -25.35 2.69 -10.62
C LYS A 327 -25.23 2.95 -12.12
N ASP A 328 -25.03 4.21 -12.50
CA ASP A 328 -24.94 4.64 -13.90
C ASP A 328 -23.50 4.53 -14.44
N VAL A 329 -22.52 4.23 -13.57
CA VAL A 329 -21.13 4.05 -13.99
C VAL A 329 -21.03 2.82 -14.92
N PRO A 330 -20.40 2.96 -16.11
CA PRO A 330 -20.32 1.86 -17.06
C PRO A 330 -19.69 0.60 -16.47
N ASN A 331 -20.42 -0.51 -16.64
CA ASN A 331 -20.05 -1.86 -16.19
C ASN A 331 -19.74 -1.94 -14.69
N ILE A 332 -20.35 -1.10 -13.85
CA ILE A 332 -20.02 -1.04 -12.42
C ILE A 332 -20.31 -2.34 -11.66
N GLU A 333 -21.40 -3.04 -11.98
CA GLU A 333 -21.74 -4.34 -11.38
C GLU A 333 -20.73 -5.43 -11.77
N GLU A 334 -20.27 -5.43 -13.03
CA GLU A 334 -19.22 -6.35 -13.49
C GLU A 334 -17.88 -6.02 -12.79
N LYS A 335 -17.50 -4.75 -12.71
CA LYS A 335 -16.31 -4.30 -11.97
C LYS A 335 -16.39 -4.70 -10.49
N ALA A 336 -17.56 -4.56 -9.87
CA ALA A 336 -17.80 -4.97 -8.49
C ALA A 336 -17.66 -6.49 -8.30
N LYS A 337 -18.17 -7.29 -9.24
CA LYS A 337 -17.99 -8.74 -9.26
C LYS A 337 -16.52 -9.14 -9.42
N CYS A 338 -15.81 -8.58 -10.40
CA CYS A 338 -14.38 -8.83 -10.61
C CYS A 338 -13.55 -8.46 -9.37
N PHE A 339 -13.91 -7.36 -8.69
CA PHE A 339 -13.23 -6.97 -7.46
C PHE A 339 -13.51 -7.93 -6.30
N ALA A 340 -14.75 -8.44 -6.16
CA ALA A 340 -15.09 -9.46 -5.17
C ALA A 340 -14.31 -10.77 -5.41
N GLU A 341 -14.21 -11.21 -6.67
CA GLU A 341 -13.40 -12.37 -7.06
C GLU A 341 -11.92 -12.15 -6.75
N ASN A 342 -11.39 -10.95 -7.04
CA ASN A 342 -10.02 -10.58 -6.68
C ASN A 342 -9.80 -10.65 -5.17
N ILE A 343 -10.71 -10.09 -4.36
CA ILE A 343 -10.66 -10.19 -2.89
C ILE A 343 -10.54 -11.67 -2.47
N MET A 344 -11.41 -12.54 -2.95
CA MET A 344 -11.40 -13.95 -2.55
C MET A 344 -10.14 -14.70 -3.00
N LYS A 345 -9.61 -14.36 -4.17
CA LYS A 345 -8.37 -14.96 -4.70
C LYS A 345 -7.13 -14.46 -3.96
N GLU A 346 -7.15 -13.22 -3.48
CA GLU A 346 -5.95 -12.50 -3.06
C GLU A 346 -5.77 -12.33 -1.56
N ILE A 347 -6.76 -12.72 -0.74
CA ILE A 347 -6.55 -12.87 0.69
C ILE A 347 -5.61 -14.06 0.95
N LYS A 348 -4.34 -13.71 1.17
CA LYS A 348 -3.23 -14.64 1.37
C LYS A 348 -2.49 -14.30 2.66
N LYS A 349 -2.02 -15.33 3.36
CA LYS A 349 -1.06 -15.18 4.48
C LYS A 349 0.37 -15.25 3.97
#